data_AF-A0AAE0PCA1-F1
#
_entry.id   AF-A0AAE0PCA1-F1
#
_cell.length_a   1.000
_cell.length_b   1.000
_cell.length_c   1.000
_cell.angle_alpha   90.00
_cell.angle_beta   90.00
_cell.angle_gamma   90.00
#
_symmetry.space_group_name_H-M   'P 1'
#
loop_
_entity.id
_entity.type
_entity.pdbx_description
1 polymer ?
#
loop_
_entity_poly.entity_id
_entity_poly.type
_entity_poly.pdbx_seq_one_letter_code
_entity_poly.pdbx_strand_id
1 'polypeptide(L)' 'KYKVRDEVIFDIFNYIIGRLYNKFALRFKSFFRIIKANLYIVELILFKNIKVTYVVNIFRVKLYVLRLLS' A
#
# COMPACT_ATOMS: atom_id res chain seq x y z
N LYS A 1 3.42 -6.92 -11.88
CA LYS A 1 3.01 -5.48 -11.83
C LYS A 1 3.81 -4.73 -10.77
N TYR A 2 3.83 -5.23 -9.54
CA TYR A 2 4.56 -4.67 -8.41
C TYR A 2 5.77 -5.53 -8.06
N LYS A 3 6.90 -4.92 -7.72
CA LYS A 3 8.11 -5.62 -7.25
C LYS A 3 8.36 -5.29 -5.78
N VAL A 4 8.99 -6.22 -5.06
CA VAL A 4 9.47 -5.95 -3.70
C VAL A 4 10.49 -4.80 -3.78
N ARG A 5 10.45 -3.90 -2.80
CA ARG A 5 11.18 -2.64 -2.72
C ARG A 5 10.71 -1.51 -3.63
N ASP A 6 9.72 -1.73 -4.50
CA ASP A 6 9.09 -0.62 -5.23
C ASP A 6 8.51 0.38 -4.22
N GLU A 7 8.70 1.67 -4.49
CA GLU A 7 8.02 2.74 -3.76
C GLU A 7 6.70 3.04 -4.45
N VAL A 8 5.64 3.17 -3.67
CA VAL A 8 4.30 3.42 -4.19
C VAL A 8 3.62 4.55 -3.44
N ILE A 9 2.87 5.36 -4.19
CA ILE A 9 1.87 6.23 -3.59
C ILE A 9 0.60 5.41 -3.43
N PHE A 10 0.20 5.24 -2.17
CA PHE A 10 -1.05 4.61 -1.81
C PHE A 10 -1.97 5.63 -1.16
N ASP A 11 -3.17 5.73 -1.71
CA ASP A 11 -4.26 6.50 -1.14
C ASP A 11 -5.24 5.56 -0.43
N ILE A 12 -5.19 5.55 0.89
CA ILE A 12 -6.03 4.69 1.74
C ILE A 12 -7.51 5.08 1.60
N PHE A 13 -7.85 6.33 1.25
CA PHE A 13 -9.25 6.76 1.09
C PHE A 13 -9.98 5.98 0.01
N ASN A 14 -9.27 5.62 -1.06
CA ASN A 14 -9.83 4.92 -2.21
C ASN A 14 -9.81 3.39 -2.05
N TYR A 15 -9.38 2.88 -0.90
CA TYR A 15 -9.41 1.45 -0.65
C TYR A 15 -10.79 1.02 -0.16
N ILE A 16 -11.48 0.24 -0.99
CA ILE A 16 -12.71 -0.45 -0.60
C ILE A 16 -12.33 -1.61 0.33
N ILE A 17 -12.16 -1.27 1.60
CA ILE A 17 -11.89 -2.18 2.69
C ILE A 17 -13.11 -3.10 2.84
N GLY A 18 -13.02 -4.32 2.31
CA GLY A 18 -14.07 -5.33 2.47
C GLY A 18 -14.16 -5.94 3.87
N ARG A 19 -13.30 -5.53 4.81
CA ARG A 19 -13.26 -6.02 6.19
C ARG A 19 -13.00 -4.90 7.18
N LEU A 20 -13.93 -4.72 8.11
CA LEU A 20 -13.98 -3.77 9.24
C LEU A 20 -12.75 -3.76 10.20
N TYR A 21 -11.52 -3.83 9.70
CA TYR A 21 -10.35 -3.58 10.52
C TYR A 21 -10.15 -2.07 10.65
N ASN A 22 -10.60 -1.59 11.81
CA ASN A 22 -10.40 -0.27 12.39
C ASN A 22 -11.11 0.91 11.71
N LYS A 23 -12.20 1.32 12.37
CA LYS A 23 -12.74 2.70 12.34
C LYS A 23 -11.66 3.78 12.58
N PHE A 24 -10.52 3.40 13.15
CA PHE A 24 -9.34 4.24 13.40
C PHE A 24 -8.22 4.10 12.36
N ALA A 25 -8.46 3.43 11.23
CA ALA A 25 -7.47 3.41 10.15
C ALA A 25 -7.24 4.86 9.67
N LEU A 26 -6.03 5.36 9.93
CA LEU A 26 -5.58 6.67 9.46
C LEU A 26 -5.80 6.73 7.95
N ARG A 27 -6.75 7.57 7.52
CA ARG A 27 -7.05 7.80 6.11
C ARG A 27 -6.15 8.91 5.61
N PHE A 28 -5.16 8.55 4.81
CA PHE A 28 -4.24 9.50 4.21
C PHE A 28 -3.63 8.91 2.94
N LYS A 29 -3.09 9.81 2.12
CA LYS A 29 -2.26 9.47 0.97
C LYS A 29 -0.80 9.64 1.35
N SER A 30 0.03 8.62 1.13
CA SER A 30 1.47 8.71 1.40
C SER A 30 2.29 7.74 0.57
N PHE A 31 3.60 7.81 0.81
CA PHE A 31 4.59 6.92 0.23
C PHE A 31 4.74 5.68 1.10
N PHE A 32 4.68 4.53 0.43
CA PHE A 32 4.85 3.23 1.03
C PHE A 32 5.89 2.46 0.26
N ARG A 33 6.54 1.52 0.94
CA ARG A 33 7.44 0.56 0.31
C ARG A 33 6.78 -0.80 0.27
N ILE A 34 6.88 -1.48 -0.87
CA ILE A 34 6.42 -2.86 -0.98
C ILE A 34 7.41 -3.78 -0.29
N ILE A 35 6.98 -4.47 0.76
CA ILE A 35 7.79 -5.48 1.46
C ILE A 35 7.50 -6.89 0.97
N LYS A 36 6.27 -7.13 0.48
CA LYS A 36 5.85 -8.40 -0.10
C LYS A 36 4.85 -8.16 -1.22
N ALA A 37 4.95 -8.95 -2.28
CA ALA A 37 4.00 -8.91 -3.38
C ALA A 37 3.73 -10.33 -3.86
N ASN A 38 2.45 -10.66 -3.99
CA ASN A 38 1.94 -11.90 -4.55
C ASN A 38 0.90 -11.57 -5.64
N LEU A 39 0.35 -12.60 -6.30
CA LEU A 39 -0.55 -12.41 -7.44
C LEU A 39 -1.83 -11.61 -7.10
N TYR A 40 -2.26 -11.65 -5.84
CA TYR A 40 -3.53 -11.05 -5.39
C TYR A 40 -3.36 -9.91 -4.39
N ILE A 41 -2.23 -9.88 -3.68
CA ILE A 41 -2.03 -9.03 -2.50
C ILE A 41 -0.66 -8.35 -2.59
N VAL A 42 -0.56 -7.17 -1.99
CA VAL A 42 0.70 -6.49 -1.70
C VAL A 42 0.71 -6.07 -0.24
N GLU A 43 1.85 -6.27 0.42
CA GLU A 43 2.11 -5.76 1.75
C GLU A 43 2.99 -4.52 1.66
N LEU A 44 2.51 -3.44 2.27
CA LEU A 44 3.09 -2.12 2.23
C LEU A 44 3.54 -1.73 3.62
N ILE A 45 4.76 -1.21 3.74
CA ILE A 45 5.20 -0.53 4.97
C ILE A 45 5.19 0.98 4.73
N LEU A 46 4.63 1.72 5.69
CA LEU A 46 4.64 3.18 5.64
C LEU A 46 6.06 3.70 5.91
N PHE A 47 6.52 4.68 5.12
CA PHE A 47 7.86 5.26 5.27
C PHE A 47 8.03 6.14 6.53
N LYS A 48 6.96 6.46 7.26
CA LYS A 48 7.04 7.20 8.53
C LYS A 48 7.60 6.29 9.63
N ASN A 49 8.20 6.87 10.67
CA ASN A 49 8.77 6.21 11.87
C ASN A 49 7.82 5.27 12.66
N ILE A 50 6.66 4.93 12.11
CA ILE A 50 5.68 4.01 12.67
C ILE A 50 5.69 2.75 11.82
N LYS A 51 6.01 1.61 12.43
CA LYS A 51 5.94 0.29 11.78
C LYS A 51 4.48 -0.13 11.58
N VAL A 52 3.80 0.49 10.60
CA VAL A 52 2.47 0.06 10.17
C VAL A 52 2.60 -0.65 8.84
N THR A 53 2.14 -1.90 8.82
CA THR A 53 2.04 -2.71 7.61
C THR A 53 0.58 -2.74 7.14
N TYR A 54 0.38 -2.49 5.84
CA TYR A 54 -0.92 -2.56 5.18
C TYR A 54 -0.94 -3.70 4.19
N VAL A 55 -1.99 -4.52 4.25
CA VAL A 55 -2.22 -5.62 3.32
C VAL A 55 -3.33 -5.21 2.37
N VAL A 56 -2.99 -5.04 1.09
CA VAL A 56 -3.88 -4.48 0.08
C VAL A 56 -4.13 -5.48 -1.03
N ASN A 57 -5.39 -5.62 -1.45
CA ASN A 57 -5.76 -6.40 -2.63
C ASN A 57 -5.51 -5.58 -3.90
N ILE A 58 -4.72 -6.13 -4.82
CA ILE A 58 -4.29 -5.47 -6.07
C ILE A 58 -5.47 -5.14 -7.00
N PHE A 59 -6.57 -5.91 -6.93
CA PHE A 59 -7.75 -5.70 -7.76
C PHE A 59 -8.67 -4.60 -7.22
N ARG A 60 -8.52 -4.22 -5.95
CA ARG A 60 -9.38 -3.25 -5.26
C ARG A 60 -8.73 -1.88 -5.07
N VAL A 61 -7.45 -1.75 -5.42
CA VAL A 61 -6.69 -0.52 -5.21
C VAL A 61 -5.71 -0.28 -6.34
N LYS A 62 -5.59 1.00 -6.72
CA LYS A 62 -4.59 1.47 -7.66
C LYS A 62 -3.39 1.99 -6.88
N LEU A 63 -2.28 1.24 -6.92
CA LEU A 63 -0.99 1.71 -6.43
C LEU A 63 -0.19 2.34 -7.59
N TYR A 64 0.33 3.53 -7.36
CA TYR A 64 1.18 4.24 -8.31
C TYR A 64 2.63 3.97 -7.97
N VAL A 65 3.31 3.17 -8.79
CA VAL A 65 4.73 2.86 -8.60
C VAL A 65 5.58 4.06 -9.02
N LEU A 66 6.40 4.54 -8.09
CA LEU A 66 7.49 5.46 -8.37
C LEU A 66 8.71 4.63 -8.76
N ARG A 67 8.89 4.44 -10.07
CA ARG A 67 10.18 4.06 -10.61
C ARG A 67 10.87 5.35 -11.00
N LEU A 68 11.87 5.76 -10.21
CA LEU A 68 12.91 6.61 -10.74
C LEU A 68 13.50 5.86 -11.95
N LEU A 69 13.37 6.45 -13.14
CA LEU A 69 14.08 6.00 -14.32
C LEU A 69 15.57 6.19 -14.01
N SER A 70 16.21 5.15 -13.48
CA SER A 70 17.67 5.05 -13.38
C SER A 70 18.23 4.55 -14.69
#